data_AF-A0A4Q0AWN5-F1
#
_entry.id   AF-A0A4Q0AWN5-F1
#
_cell.length_a   1.000
_cell.length_b   1.000
_cell.length_c   1.000
_cell.angle_alpha   90.00
_cell.angle_beta   90.00
_cell.angle_gamma   90.00
#
_symmetry.space_group_name_H-M   'P 1'
#
loop_
_entity.id
_entity.type
_entity.pdbx_description
1 polymer ?
#
loop_
_entity_poly.entity_id
_entity_poly.type
_entity_poly.pdbx_seq_one_letter_code
_entity_poly.pdbx_strand_id
1 'polypeptide(L)'
;MGLSEDEMAFYNALEVNDTAVQVLGNDQLRIIVREIAEKVKANVTIDWTTRESVKAKLKVVVRRTLKKCGYPSDKEQKAIDMVIQQAEVLANTYTSSL
;
A
#
# COMPACT_ATOMS: atom_id res chain seq x y z
N MET A 1 17.30 2.71 11.54
CA MET A 1 15.92 3.21 11.72
C MET A 1 15.47 3.75 10.38
N GLY A 2 14.47 3.19 9.71
CA GLY A 2 14.22 3.63 8.31
C GLY A 2 12.91 3.18 7.67
N LEU A 3 11.88 2.91 8.47
CA LEU A 3 10.50 2.70 8.01
C LEU A 3 9.61 3.44 9.03
N SER A 4 8.74 4.33 8.58
CA SER A 4 7.69 4.94 9.39
C SER A 4 6.66 3.88 9.81
N GLU A 5 5.87 4.16 10.86
CA GLU A 5 4.83 3.25 11.37
C GLU A 5 3.87 2.79 10.25
N ASP A 6 3.53 3.72 9.35
CA ASP A 6 2.75 3.47 8.13
C ASP A 6 3.42 2.40 7.25
N GLU A 7 4.72 2.56 6.96
CA GLU A 7 5.50 1.67 6.11
C GLU A 7 5.67 0.29 6.74
N MET A 8 5.82 0.22 8.07
CA MET A 8 5.82 -1.06 8.79
C MET A 8 4.48 -1.78 8.69
N ALA A 9 3.35 -1.06 8.77
CA ALA A 9 2.02 -1.66 8.62
C ALA A 9 1.81 -2.22 7.20
N PHE A 10 2.29 -1.52 6.16
CA PHE A 10 2.27 -2.01 4.78
C PHE A 10 3.22 -3.20 4.58
N TYR A 11 4.42 -3.14 5.15
CA TYR A 11 5.39 -4.23 5.09
C TYR A 11 4.83 -5.50 5.74
N ASN A 12 4.27 -5.39 6.95
CA ASN A 12 3.66 -6.52 7.66
C ASN A 12 2.44 -7.06 6.90
N ALA A 13 1.61 -6.17 6.32
CA ALA A 13 0.51 -6.57 5.48
C ALA A 13 0.96 -7.39 4.27
N LEU A 14 2.01 -6.96 3.56
CA LEU A 14 2.55 -7.69 2.41
C LEU A 14 3.30 -8.98 2.82
N GLU A 15 3.98 -8.99 3.97
CA GLU A 15 4.69 -10.16 4.48
C GLU A 15 3.71 -11.27 4.94
N VAL A 16 2.69 -10.91 5.72
CA VAL A 16 1.64 -11.85 6.20
C VAL A 16 0.87 -12.45 5.03
N ASN A 17 0.79 -11.74 3.91
CA ASN A 17 0.08 -12.22 2.74
C ASN A 17 0.92 -13.12 1.82
N ASP A 18 2.25 -13.14 1.95
CA ASP A 18 3.05 -13.51 0.80
C ASP A 18 4.42 -14.17 1.05
N THR A 19 4.63 -15.26 0.31
CA THR A 19 5.96 -15.77 -0.09
C THR A 19 6.66 -14.87 -1.14
N ALA A 20 6.08 -13.73 -1.55
CA ALA A 20 6.67 -12.77 -2.46
C ALA A 20 7.99 -12.22 -1.92
N VAL A 21 8.14 -12.11 -0.61
CA VAL A 21 9.46 -11.83 0.01
C VAL A 21 10.48 -12.89 -0.36
N GLN A 22 10.09 -14.16 -0.45
CA GLN A 22 10.96 -15.26 -0.87
C GLN A 22 11.23 -15.24 -2.38
N VAL A 23 10.33 -14.70 -3.20
CA VAL A 23 10.45 -14.69 -4.68
C VAL A 23 11.16 -13.43 -5.20
N LEU A 24 10.83 -12.26 -4.68
CA LEU A 24 11.36 -10.96 -5.09
C LEU A 24 12.53 -10.47 -4.23
N GLY A 25 12.62 -10.97 -2.99
CA GLY A 25 13.59 -10.52 -2.00
C GLY A 25 13.10 -9.33 -1.16
N ASN A 26 13.62 -9.24 0.06
CA ASN A 26 13.25 -8.20 1.04
C ASN A 26 13.52 -6.77 0.51
N ASP A 27 14.60 -6.57 -0.23
CA ASP A 27 14.97 -5.25 -0.75
C ASP A 27 13.93 -4.71 -1.75
N GLN A 28 13.45 -5.57 -2.67
CA GLN A 28 12.36 -5.22 -3.59
C GLN A 28 11.05 -4.97 -2.86
N LEU A 29 10.71 -5.78 -1.85
CA LEU A 29 9.50 -5.57 -1.06
C LEU A 29 9.52 -4.20 -0.38
N ARG A 30 10.65 -3.80 0.20
CA ARG A 30 10.81 -2.49 0.84
C ARG A 30 10.63 -1.34 -0.15
N ILE A 31 11.14 -1.48 -1.37
CA ILE A 31 10.93 -0.48 -2.43
C ILE A 31 9.43 -0.37 -2.78
N ILE A 32 8.74 -1.51 -2.94
CA ILE A 32 7.31 -1.56 -3.23
C ILE A 32 6.50 -0.89 -2.10
N VAL A 33 6.79 -1.27 -0.85
CA VAL A 33 6.15 -0.71 0.35
C VAL A 33 6.29 0.79 0.38
N ARG A 34 7.51 1.30 0.18
CA ARG A 34 7.80 2.73 0.22
C ARG A 34 7.10 3.48 -0.90
N GLU A 35 7.15 2.95 -2.12
CA GLU A 35 6.50 3.55 -3.29
C GLU A 35 4.97 3.58 -3.12
N ILE A 36 4.39 2.51 -2.55
CA ILE A 36 2.97 2.45 -2.22
C ILE A 36 2.62 3.46 -1.12
N ALA A 37 3.38 3.50 -0.03
CA ALA A 37 3.13 4.40 1.10
C ALA A 37 3.18 5.87 0.66
N GLU A 38 4.15 6.26 -0.18
CA GLU A 38 4.21 7.60 -0.76
C GLU A 38 2.98 7.93 -1.61
N LYS A 39 2.54 7.00 -2.46
CA LYS A 39 1.34 7.20 -3.30
C LYS A 39 0.04 7.21 -2.50
N VAL A 40 -0.02 6.44 -1.43
CA VAL A 40 -1.12 6.48 -0.45
C VAL A 40 -1.14 7.84 0.22
N LYS A 41 -0.01 8.29 0.77
CA LYS A 41 0.10 9.60 1.44
C LYS A 41 -0.32 10.75 0.54
N ALA A 42 0.15 10.75 -0.72
CA ALA A 42 -0.24 11.73 -1.73
C ALA A 42 -1.75 11.71 -2.06
N ASN A 43 -2.40 10.53 -2.00
CA ASN A 43 -3.85 10.41 -2.20
C ASN A 43 -4.66 10.70 -0.92
N VAL A 44 -4.11 10.46 0.27
CA VAL A 44 -4.77 10.75 1.56
C VAL A 44 -4.86 12.27 1.79
N THR A 45 -3.90 13.05 1.29
CA THR A 45 -3.98 14.52 1.29
C THR A 45 -5.10 15.05 0.38
N ILE A 46 -5.56 14.26 -0.58
CA ILE A 46 -6.70 14.62 -1.42
C ILE A 46 -7.97 14.34 -0.61
N ASP A 47 -8.80 15.36 -0.50
CA ASP A 47 -10.10 15.40 0.17
C ASP A 47 -10.80 14.03 0.19
N TRP A 48 -10.74 13.35 1.34
CA TRP A 48 -11.28 11.99 1.55
C TRP A 48 -12.82 11.94 1.49
N THR A 49 -13.46 13.08 1.21
CA THR A 49 -14.88 13.30 1.01
C THR A 49 -15.47 12.42 -0.10
N THR A 50 -14.66 11.85 -1.00
CA THR A 50 -15.10 10.87 -2.01
C THR A 50 -14.33 9.55 -1.90
N ARG A 51 -14.56 8.80 -0.81
CA ARG A 51 -13.92 7.51 -0.47
C ARG A 51 -13.79 6.54 -1.66
N GLU A 52 -14.83 6.43 -2.49
CA GLU A 52 -14.87 5.49 -3.61
C GLU A 52 -13.93 5.86 -4.78
N SER A 53 -13.87 7.14 -5.15
CA SER A 53 -13.03 7.60 -6.26
C SER A 53 -11.54 7.52 -5.93
N VAL A 54 -11.18 7.86 -4.70
CA VAL A 54 -9.80 7.74 -4.20
C VAL A 54 -9.41 6.27 -4.11
N LYS A 55 -10.28 5.40 -3.58
CA LYS A 55 -10.06 3.94 -3.58
C LYS A 55 -9.80 3.39 -4.98
N ALA A 56 -10.65 3.73 -5.95
CA ALA A 56 -10.51 3.24 -7.31
C ALA A 56 -9.17 3.69 -7.95
N LYS A 57 -8.80 4.95 -7.78
CA LYS A 57 -7.50 5.48 -8.25
C LYS A 57 -6.34 4.76 -7.55
N LEU A 58 -6.39 4.61 -6.24
CA LEU A 58 -5.34 3.98 -5.45
C LEU A 58 -5.18 2.50 -5.84
N LYS A 59 -6.27 1.77 -6.07
CA LYS A 59 -6.24 0.38 -6.57
C LYS A 59 -5.49 0.28 -7.90
N VAL A 60 -5.79 1.16 -8.85
CA VAL A 60 -5.12 1.16 -10.17
C VAL A 60 -3.64 1.47 -10.03
N VAL A 61 -3.30 2.42 -9.17
CA VAL A 61 -1.92 2.85 -8.92
C VAL A 61 -1.09 1.73 -8.28
N VAL A 62 -1.59 1.14 -7.19
CA VAL A 62 -0.93 0.03 -6.48
C VAL A 62 -0.76 -1.16 -7.40
N ARG A 63 -1.80 -1.50 -8.17
CA ARG A 63 -1.75 -2.56 -9.18
C ARG A 63 -0.62 -2.35 -10.19
N ARG A 64 -0.48 -1.13 -10.72
CA ARG A 64 0.58 -0.81 -11.67
C ARG A 64 1.97 -0.94 -11.04
N THR A 65 2.15 -0.50 -9.79
CA THR A 65 3.43 -0.62 -9.07
C THR A 65 3.80 -2.08 -8.81
N LEU A 66 2.86 -2.90 -8.34
CA LEU A 66 3.07 -4.34 -8.12
C LEU A 66 3.47 -5.05 -9.42
N LYS A 67 2.75 -4.79 -10.52
CA LYS A 67 3.05 -5.36 -11.82
C LYS A 67 4.43 -4.94 -12.35
N LYS A 68 4.82 -3.68 -12.12
CA LYS A 68 6.15 -3.16 -12.52
C LYS A 68 7.29 -3.83 -11.75
N CYS A 69 7.05 -4.21 -10.49
CA CYS A 69 8.03 -4.89 -9.65
C CYS A 69 8.01 -6.42 -9.81
N GLY A 70 7.21 -6.98 -10.73
CA GLY A 70 7.17 -8.43 -10.96
C GLY A 70 6.38 -9.22 -9.92
N TYR A 71 5.46 -8.58 -9.21
CA TYR A 71 4.62 -9.26 -8.22
C TYR A 71 3.72 -10.32 -8.89
N PRO A 72 3.60 -11.53 -8.31
CA PRO A 72 2.77 -12.58 -8.88
C PRO A 72 1.30 -12.16 -8.95
N SER A 73 0.68 -12.28 -10.13
CA SER A 73 -0.70 -11.84 -10.38
C SER A 73 -1.74 -12.56 -9.51
N ASP A 74 -1.44 -13.78 -9.06
CA ASP A 74 -2.28 -14.55 -8.11
C ASP A 74 -2.49 -13.82 -6.78
N LYS A 75 -1.51 -12.99 -6.38
CA LYS A 75 -1.46 -12.33 -5.07
C LYS A 75 -1.54 -10.81 -5.16
N GLU A 76 -1.41 -10.26 -6.36
CA GLU A 76 -1.58 -8.84 -6.68
C GLU A 76 -2.90 -8.30 -6.09
N GLN A 77 -4.01 -9.02 -6.29
CA GLN A 77 -5.32 -8.56 -5.85
C GLN A 77 -5.45 -8.46 -4.32
N LYS A 78 -4.84 -9.40 -3.60
CA LYS A 78 -4.86 -9.44 -2.13
C LYS A 78 -3.93 -8.38 -1.52
N ALA A 79 -2.76 -8.18 -2.13
CA ALA A 79 -1.86 -7.07 -1.79
C ALA A 79 -2.51 -5.70 -1.97
N ILE A 80 -3.22 -5.50 -3.10
CA ILE A 80 -3.98 -4.27 -3.35
C ILE A 80 -5.02 -4.03 -2.27
N ASP A 81 -5.80 -5.05 -1.89
CA ASP A 81 -6.88 -4.89 -0.92
C ASP A 81 -6.34 -4.53 0.48
N MET A 82 -5.26 -5.18 0.91
CA MET A 82 -4.62 -4.84 2.18
C MET A 82 -4.06 -3.42 2.22
N VAL A 83 -3.41 -2.98 1.14
CA VAL A 83 -2.90 -1.61 1.03
C VAL A 83 -4.03 -0.60 1.11
N ILE A 84 -5.17 -0.90 0.48
CA ILE A 84 -6.36 -0.04 0.54
C ILE A 84 -6.94 0.00 1.96
N GLN A 85 -7.03 -1.13 2.65
CA GLN A 85 -7.48 -1.16 4.04
C GLN A 85 -6.55 -0.35 4.96
N GLN A 86 -5.23 -0.49 4.81
CA GLN A 86 -4.28 0.29 5.59
C GLN A 86 -4.36 1.78 5.26
N ALA A 87 -4.52 2.14 3.98
CA ALA A 87 -4.75 3.54 3.57
C ALA A 87 -6.02 4.14 4.20
N GLU A 88 -7.08 3.34 4.35
CA GLU A 88 -8.31 3.74 5.06
C GLU A 88 -8.09 3.99 6.54
N VAL A 89 -7.39 3.07 7.21
CA VAL A 89 -7.05 3.20 8.64
C VAL A 89 -6.23 4.47 8.84
N LEU A 90 -5.19 4.67 8.03
CA LEU A 90 -4.36 5.87 8.08
C LEU A 90 -5.17 7.13 7.86
N ALA A 91 -5.98 7.19 6.80
CA ALA A 91 -6.82 8.35 6.52
C ALA A 91 -7.76 8.70 7.68
N ASN A 92 -8.35 7.69 8.33
CA ASN A 92 -9.20 7.87 9.51
C ASN A 92 -8.41 8.39 10.71
N THR A 93 -7.17 7.93 10.91
CA THR A 93 -6.26 8.43 11.94
C THR A 93 -5.88 9.89 11.69
N TYR A 94 -5.59 10.28 10.44
CA TYR A 94 -5.26 11.67 10.10
C TYR A 94 -6.46 12.63 10.22
N THR A 95 -7.68 12.17 9.91
CA THR A 95 -8.90 13.00 10.08
C THR A 95 -9.34 13.15 11.53
N SER A 96 -9.05 12.18 12.41
CA SER A 96 -9.32 12.32 13.86
C SER A 96 -8.30 13.19 14.60
N SER A 97 -7.17 13.54 13.98
CA SER A 97 -6.14 14.39 14.60
C SER A 97 -6.26 15.88 14.26
N LEU A 98 -7.35 16.29 13.60
CA LEU A 98 -7.76 17.68 13.33
C LEU A 98 -8.88 18.08 14.29
#